data_AF-A0A2S5R785-F1
#
_entry.id   AF-A0A2S5R785-F1
#
_cell.length_a   1.000
_cell.length_b   1.000
_cell.length_c   1.000
_cell.angle_alpha   90.00
_cell.angle_beta   90.00
_cell.angle_gamma   90.00
#
_symmetry.space_group_name_H-M   'P 1'
#
loop_
_entity.id
_entity.type
_entity.pdbx_description
1 polymer ?
#
loop_
_entity_poly.entity_id
_entity_poly.type
_entity_poly.pdbx_seq_one_letter_code
_entity_poly.pdbx_strand_id
1 'polypeptide(L)' 'MIAAEFLRNLIKALPYKIHKVLTDNGIQCTNHDHHKNAFTHIVERVCNEHQIEHRKTKIKHP' A
#
# COMPACT_ATOMS: atom_id res chain seq x y z
N MET A 1 8.47 -5.12 -4.82
CA MET A 1 8.17 -4.06 -5.82
C MET A 1 6.90 -4.33 -6.63
N ILE A 2 6.55 -5.59 -6.90
CA ILE A 2 5.36 -6.01 -7.69
C ILE A 2 4.07 -5.29 -7.24
N ALA A 3 3.76 -5.26 -5.93
CA ALA A 3 2.54 -4.62 -5.42
C ALA A 3 2.45 -3.11 -5.75
N ALA A 4 3.55 -2.38 -5.64
CA ALA A 4 3.57 -0.95 -5.95
C ALA A 4 3.51 -0.67 -7.45
N GLU A 5 4.11 -1.54 -8.29
CA GLU A 5 3.97 -1.45 -9.73
C GLU A 5 2.55 -1.74 -10.19
N PHE A 6 1.94 -2.80 -9.64
CA PHE A 6 0.53 -3.10 -9.86
C PHE A 6 -0.36 -1.92 -9.49
N LEU A 7 -0.17 -1.31 -8.31
CA LEU A 7 -0.97 -0.17 -7.89
C LEU A 7 -0.80 1.04 -8.82
N ARG A 8 0.42 1.34 -9.28
CA ARG A 8 0.65 2.43 -10.26
C ARG A 8 -0.06 2.17 -11.57
N ASN A 9 -0.02 0.93 -12.07
CA ASN A 9 -0.68 0.56 -13.30
C ASN A 9 -2.21 0.62 -13.15
N LEU A 10 -2.74 0.18 -12.01
CA LEU A 10 -4.16 0.27 -11.68
C LEU A 10 -4.65 1.73 -11.64
N ILE A 11 -3.90 2.61 -10.95
CA ILE A 11 -4.24 4.05 -10.88
C ILE A 11 -4.31 4.67 -12.28
N LYS A 12 -3.40 4.29 -13.19
CA LYS A 12 -3.39 4.79 -14.58
C LYS A 12 -4.53 4.22 -15.43
N ALA A 13 -4.94 2.98 -15.16
CA ALA A 13 -5.94 2.29 -15.96
C ALA A 13 -7.38 2.67 -15.62
N LEU A 14 -7.64 3.09 -14.38
CA LEU A 14 -8.99 3.42 -13.94
C LEU A 14 -9.37 4.87 -14.32
N PRO A 15 -10.60 5.11 -14.82
CA PRO A 15 -11.09 6.47 -15.09
C PRO A 15 -11.56 7.19 -13.81
N TYR A 16 -11.38 6.58 -12.63
CA TYR A 16 -11.86 7.07 -11.35
C TYR A 16 -10.71 7.26 -10.35
N LYS A 17 -10.89 8.19 -9.40
CA LYS A 17 -9.96 8.37 -8.29
C LYS A 17 -10.14 7.26 -7.26
N ILE A 18 -9.10 6.48 -7.03
CA ILE A 18 -9.02 5.58 -5.88
C ILE A 18 -8.87 6.46 -4.64
N HIS A 19 -9.78 6.31 -3.67
CA HIS A 19 -9.69 7.06 -2.42
C HIS A 19 -9.03 6.26 -1.31
N LYS A 20 -9.18 4.93 -1.32
CA LYS A 20 -8.68 4.03 -0.28
C LYS A 20 -8.23 2.70 -0.85
N VAL A 21 -7.22 2.10 -0.24
CA VAL A 21 -6.78 0.72 -0.49
C VAL A 21 -6.66 0.01 0.85
N LEU A 22 -7.19 -1.21 0.94
CA LEU A 22 -7.01 -2.11 2.08
C LEU A 22 -6.10 -3.27 1.64
N THR A 23 -4.98 -3.45 2.31
CA THR A 23 -4.07 -4.59 2.10
C THR A 23 -3.99 -5.46 3.35
N ASP A 24 -3.49 -6.69 3.19
CA ASP A 24 -3.05 -7.47 4.33
C ASP A 24 -1.78 -6.86 4.98
N ASN A 25 -1.37 -7.38 6.14
CA ASN A 25 -0.09 -7.00 6.76
C ASN A 25 1.11 -7.76 6.16
N GLY A 26 1.01 -8.24 4.91
CA GLY A 26 2.09 -8.96 4.25
C GLY A 26 3.29 -8.04 3.97
N ILE A 27 4.49 -8.63 3.95
CA ILE A 27 5.74 -7.90 3.68
C ILE A 27 5.78 -7.25 2.28
N GLN A 28 4.91 -7.66 1.37
CA GLN A 28 4.76 -7.03 0.06
C GLN A 28 4.00 -5.70 0.11
N CYS A 29 3.26 -5.43 1.18
CA CYS A 29 2.34 -4.29 1.33
C CYS A 29 2.80 -3.32 2.42
N THR A 30 3.53 -3.80 3.44
CA THR A 30 3.98 -2.98 4.55
C THR A 30 5.30 -3.48 5.16
N ASN A 31 5.99 -2.61 5.90
CA ASN A 31 7.11 -3.03 6.74
C ASN A 31 6.57 -3.73 8.00
N HIS A 32 7.33 -4.68 8.54
CA HIS A 32 7.01 -5.24 9.86
C HIS A 32 7.20 -4.21 10.98
N ASP A 33 6.35 -4.26 12.01
CA ASP A 33 6.36 -3.31 13.13
C ASP A 33 7.69 -3.28 13.91
N HIS A 34 8.47 -4.37 13.90
CA HIS A 34 9.79 -4.40 14.54
C HIS A 34 10.88 -3.65 13.76
N HIS A 35 10.63 -3.29 12.50
CA HIS A 35 11.55 -2.49 11.68
C HIS A 35 11.42 -0.99 11.98
N LYS A 36 11.80 -0.58 13.18
CA LYS A 36 11.61 0.79 13.70
C LYS A 36 12.30 1.89 12.85
N ASN A 37 13.37 1.54 12.14
CA ASN A 37 14.17 2.47 11.34
C ASN A 37 14.01 2.24 9.83
N ALA A 38 13.03 1.44 9.40
CA ALA A 38 12.79 1.24 7.98
C ALA A 38 12.22 2.51 7.34
N PHE A 39 12.70 2.82 6.14
CA PHE A 39 12.07 3.83 5.30
C PHE A 39 10.62 3.46 4.99
N THR A 40 9.81 4.47 4.66
CA THR A 40 8.43 4.31 4.23
C THR A 40 8.32 3.23 3.15
N HIS A 41 7.43 2.25 3.38
CA HIS A 41 7.24 1.15 2.44
C HIS A 41 6.78 1.68 1.07
N ILE A 42 7.21 1.05 -0.03
CA ILE A 42 7.00 1.60 -1.37
C ILE A 42 5.51 1.70 -1.76
N VAL A 43 4.66 0.80 -1.25
CA VAL A 43 3.19 0.88 -1.46
C VAL A 43 2.61 2.09 -0.73
N GLU A 44 3.04 2.32 0.52
CA GLU A 44 2.65 3.49 1.31
C GLU A 44 3.04 4.79 0.59
N ARG A 45 4.25 4.83 0.03
CA ARG A 45 4.73 5.97 -0.74
C ARG A 45 3.87 6.26 -1.96
N VAL A 46 3.51 5.24 -2.75
CA VAL A 46 2.60 5.40 -3.91
C VAL A 46 1.24 5.92 -3.45
N CYS A 47 0.68 5.36 -2.38
CA CYS A 47 -0.60 5.83 -1.84
C CYS A 47 -0.53 7.32 -1.46
N ASN A 48 0.53 7.75 -0.77
CA ASN A 48 0.72 9.14 -0.36
C ASN A 48 0.88 10.08 -1.57
N GLU A 49 1.65 9.70 -2.59
CA GLU A 49 1.85 10.48 -3.82
C GLU A 49 0.52 10.72 -4.57
N HIS A 50 -0.44 9.80 -4.45
CA HIS A 50 -1.75 9.88 -5.10
C HIS A 50 -2.91 10.27 -4.17
N GLN A 51 -2.62 10.65 -2.92
CA GLN A 51 -3.64 10.99 -1.90
C GLN A 51 -4.65 9.87 -1.66
N ILE A 52 -4.16 8.63 -1.64
CA ILE A 52 -4.92 7.41 -1.37
C ILE A 52 -4.72 7.04 0.09
N GLU A 53 -5.82 6.85 0.83
CA GLU A 53 -5.75 6.33 2.19
C GLU A 53 -5.34 4.85 2.17
N HIS A 54 -4.16 4.52 2.68
CA HIS A 54 -3.74 3.14 2.81
C HIS A 54 -4.14 2.58 4.18
N ARG A 55 -4.90 1.49 4.17
CA ARG A 55 -5.30 0.74 5.35
C ARG A 55 -4.72 -0.67 5.28
N LYS A 56 -4.53 -1.25 6.46
CA LYS A 56 -4.06 -2.63 6.63
C LYS A 56 -5.12 -3.42 7.40
N THR A 57 -5.25 -4.71 7.12
CA THR A 57 -6.07 -5.61 7.94
C THR A 57 -5.50 -5.69 9.37
N LYS A 58 -6.18 -6.39 10.27
CA LYS A 58 -5.56 -6.77 11.55
C LYS A 58 -4.63 -7.96 11.31
N ILE A 59 -3.60 -8.11 12.15
CA ILE A 59 -2.75 -9.29 12.13
C ILE A 59 -3.61 -10.53 12.34
N LYS A 60 -3.42 -11.56 11.48
CA LYS A 60 -4.17 -12.83 11.50
C LYS A 60 -5.70 -12.66 11.35
N HIS A 61 -6.15 -11.66 10.58
CA HIS A 61 -7.57 -11.45 10.28
C HIS A 61 -7.80 -11.51 8.75
N PRO A 62 -8.69 -12.39 8.25
CA PRO A 62 -9.07 -12.42 6.84
C PRO A 62 -9.89 -11.19 6.43
#